data_AF-A0A437L938-F1
#
_entry.id   AF-A0A437L938-F1
#
_cell.length_a   1.000
_cell.length_b   1.000
_cell.length_c   1.000
_cell.angle_alpha   90.00
_cell.angle_beta   90.00
_cell.angle_gamma   90.00
#
_symmetry.space_group_name_H-M   'P 1'
#
loop_
_entity.id
_entity.type
_entity.pdbx_description
1 polymer ?
#
loop_
_entity_poly.entity_id
_entity_poly.type
_entity_poly.pdbx_seq_one_letter_code
_entity_poly.pdbx_strand_id
1 'polypeptide(L)'
;MSFVPNANWNGSTSFSFTATDNEGASSAPANQTISVSAVNDPAVIGGVASGATVEDTTTSASGQLTVTDPDAGEAVFVPQTNVAGAHGTFSVNAAGLWTYTLNNA
;
A
#
# COMPACT_ATOMS: atom_id res chain seq x y z
N MET A 1 -9.74 24.31 -18.54
CA MET A 1 -9.84 22.92 -18.04
C MET A 1 -8.65 22.69 -17.11
N SER A 2 -8.84 22.12 -15.93
CA SER A 2 -7.73 21.71 -15.04
C SER A 2 -7.90 20.23 -14.72
N PHE A 3 -6.81 19.47 -14.79
CA PHE A 3 -6.74 18.07 -14.36
C PHE A 3 -5.84 18.00 -13.14
N VAL A 4 -6.41 17.59 -12.00
CA VAL A 4 -5.70 17.44 -10.73
C VAL A 4 -5.99 16.01 -10.25
N PRO A 5 -5.16 15.02 -10.59
CA PRO A 5 -5.38 13.66 -10.16
C PRO A 5 -5.12 13.51 -8.65
N ASN A 6 -5.61 12.41 -8.08
CA ASN A 6 -5.23 12.02 -6.72
C ASN A 6 -3.72 11.76 -6.63
N ALA A 7 -3.16 11.83 -5.41
CA ALA A 7 -1.80 11.37 -5.18
C ALA A 7 -1.61 9.92 -5.68
N ASN A 8 -0.45 9.64 -6.25
CA ASN A 8 -0.05 8.34 -6.82
C ASN A 8 -0.87 7.85 -8.03
N TRP A 9 -1.63 8.75 -8.68
CA TRP A 9 -2.32 8.40 -9.91
C TRP A 9 -1.33 8.03 -11.03
N ASN A 10 -1.59 6.90 -11.66
CA ASN A 10 -0.99 6.48 -12.91
C ASN A 10 -2.10 6.07 -13.90
N GLY A 11 -1.81 6.11 -15.20
CA GLY A 11 -2.79 5.82 -16.23
C GLY A 11 -2.80 6.83 -17.36
N SER A 12 -3.87 6.81 -18.17
CA SER A 12 -4.02 7.67 -19.34
C SER A 12 -5.34 8.45 -19.27
N THR A 13 -5.30 9.72 -19.66
CA THR A 13 -6.48 10.58 -19.78
C THR A 13 -6.43 11.40 -21.06
N SER A 14 -7.59 11.72 -21.62
CA SER A 14 -7.70 12.46 -22.88
C SER A 14 -8.65 13.65 -22.76
N PHE A 15 -8.28 14.76 -23.37
CA PHE A 15 -9.14 15.93 -23.51
C PHE A 15 -9.37 16.28 -24.98
N SER A 16 -10.60 16.68 -25.28
CA SER A 16 -11.00 17.15 -26.60
C SER A 16 -11.16 18.66 -26.60
N PHE A 17 -10.69 19.33 -27.65
CA PHE A 17 -10.85 20.77 -27.83
C PHE A 17 -11.10 21.15 -29.29
N THR A 18 -11.72 22.29 -29.49
CA THR A 18 -11.93 22.96 -30.78
C THR A 18 -11.35 24.37 -30.70
N ALA A 19 -10.84 24.88 -31.82
CA ALA A 19 -10.42 26.28 -31.95
C ALA A 19 -11.48 27.05 -32.74
N THR A 20 -11.80 28.28 -32.33
CA THR A 20 -12.73 29.18 -33.03
C THR A 20 -12.00 30.46 -33.39
N ASP A 21 -12.13 30.92 -34.64
CA ASP A 21 -11.55 32.19 -35.09
C ASP A 21 -12.42 33.41 -34.70
N ASN A 22 -11.96 34.61 -35.05
CA ASN A 22 -12.68 35.85 -34.72
C ASN A 22 -13.91 36.08 -35.60
N GLU A 23 -14.07 35.34 -36.69
CA GLU A 23 -15.26 35.31 -37.54
C GLU A 23 -16.28 34.24 -37.11
N GLY A 24 -15.94 33.37 -36.16
CA GLY A 24 -16.83 32.39 -35.55
C GLY A 24 -16.78 30.98 -36.17
N ALA A 25 -15.87 30.71 -37.11
CA ALA A 25 -15.69 29.37 -37.64
C ALA A 25 -14.91 28.50 -36.64
N SER A 26 -15.35 27.26 -36.43
CA SER A 26 -14.70 26.31 -35.51
C SER A 26 -14.01 25.16 -36.23
N SER A 27 -12.87 24.71 -35.70
CA SER A 27 -12.16 23.52 -36.17
C SER A 27 -12.96 22.24 -35.88
N ALA A 28 -12.58 21.14 -36.54
CA ALA A 28 -12.95 19.81 -36.06
C ALA A 28 -12.35 19.57 -34.65
N PRO A 29 -12.95 18.68 -33.83
CA PRO A 29 -12.40 18.33 -32.53
C PRO A 29 -11.02 17.69 -32.65
N ALA A 30 -10.07 18.17 -31.85
CA ALA A 30 -8.75 17.58 -31.67
C ALA A 30 -8.66 16.94 -30.28
N ASN A 31 -7.96 15.81 -30.18
CA ASN A 31 -7.74 15.11 -28.91
C ASN A 31 -6.28 15.19 -28.50
N GLN A 32 -6.03 15.37 -27.21
CA GLN A 32 -4.70 15.28 -26.62
C GLN A 32 -4.75 14.29 -25.47
N THR A 33 -3.73 13.42 -25.42
CA THR A 33 -3.61 12.37 -24.41
C THR A 33 -2.45 12.67 -23.48
N ILE A 34 -2.67 12.47 -22.18
CA ILE A 34 -1.63 12.51 -21.15
C ILE A 34 -1.55 11.11 -20.55
N SER A 35 -0.35 10.54 -20.53
CA SER A 35 -0.06 9.25 -19.90
C SER A 35 0.96 9.41 -18.78
N VAL A 36 0.68 8.83 -17.62
CA VAL A 36 1.61 8.71 -16.49
C VAL A 36 1.89 7.23 -16.29
N SER A 37 3.17 6.87 -16.29
CA SER A 37 3.61 5.50 -16.03
C SER A 37 3.50 5.19 -14.54
N ALA A 38 3.08 3.97 -14.20
CA ALA A 38 3.16 3.48 -12.84
C ALA A 38 4.64 3.33 -12.43
N VAL A 39 4.92 3.57 -11.15
CA VAL A 39 6.20 3.33 -10.50
C VAL A 39 5.91 2.47 -9.28
N ASN A 40 6.72 1.45 -9.04
CA ASN A 40 6.59 0.63 -7.85
C ASN A 40 6.94 1.46 -6.61
N ASP A 41 5.98 1.64 -5.73
CA ASP A 41 6.13 2.26 -4.43
C ASP A 41 6.43 1.17 -3.38
N PRO A 42 7.23 1.44 -2.33
CA PRO A 42 7.48 0.47 -1.27
C PRO A 42 6.33 0.46 -0.25
N ALA A 43 5.90 -0.75 0.13
CA ALA A 43 4.99 -0.95 1.24
C ALA A 43 5.53 -0.35 2.56
N VAL A 44 4.65 0.28 3.32
CA VAL A 44 4.95 0.85 4.64
C VAL A 44 4.23 0.06 5.72
N ILE A 45 4.96 -0.43 6.72
CA ILE A 45 4.42 -1.15 7.88
C ILE A 45 4.23 -0.20 9.06
N GLY A 46 3.07 -0.29 9.71
CA GLY A 46 2.71 0.43 10.93
C GLY A 46 2.01 -0.45 11.96
N GLY A 47 1.29 0.18 12.89
CA GLY A 47 0.57 -0.51 13.96
C GLY A 47 1.46 -0.83 15.17
N VAL A 48 1.09 -1.85 15.93
CA VAL A 48 1.85 -2.30 17.12
C VAL A 48 2.89 -3.30 16.68
N ALA A 49 4.13 -2.84 16.46
CA ALA A 49 5.23 -3.66 15.94
C ALA A 49 6.15 -4.25 17.02
N SER A 50 5.81 -4.05 18.30
CA SER A 50 6.63 -4.52 19.41
C SER A 50 5.77 -5.06 20.54
N GLY A 51 6.29 -6.05 21.25
CA GLY A 51 5.77 -6.53 22.52
C GLY A 51 6.91 -7.12 23.35
N ALA A 52 6.64 -7.38 24.63
CA ALA A 52 7.63 -7.90 25.56
C ALA A 52 7.15 -9.22 26.14
N THR A 53 8.11 -10.11 26.36
CA THR A 53 7.93 -11.37 27.08
C THR A 53 8.93 -11.45 28.21
N VAL A 54 8.57 -12.16 29.26
CA VAL A 54 9.42 -12.45 30.40
C VAL A 54 9.25 -13.93 30.72
N GLU A 55 10.36 -14.65 30.86
CA GLU A 55 10.34 -16.06 31.25
C GLU A 55 9.50 -16.27 32.51
N ASP A 56 8.84 -17.42 32.57
CA ASP A 56 8.01 -17.89 33.69
C ASP A 56 6.82 -17.02 34.09
N THR A 57 6.58 -15.91 33.39
CA THR A 57 5.53 -14.95 33.75
C THR A 57 4.71 -14.53 32.54
N THR A 58 5.34 -13.93 31.53
CA THR A 58 4.67 -13.47 30.31
C THR A 58 5.32 -14.13 29.10
N THR A 59 4.89 -15.34 28.79
CA THR A 59 5.52 -16.18 27.76
C THR A 59 5.00 -15.90 26.35
N SER A 60 4.11 -14.93 26.16
CA SER A 60 3.61 -14.54 24.84
C SER A 60 3.40 -13.04 24.71
N ALA A 61 3.65 -12.52 23.51
CA ALA A 61 3.32 -11.16 23.10
C ALA A 61 2.51 -11.19 21.80
N SER A 62 1.69 -10.17 21.57
CA SER A 62 0.90 -10.04 20.35
C SER A 62 0.65 -8.58 20.00
N GLY A 63 0.22 -8.37 18.77
CA GLY A 63 -0.16 -7.06 18.27
C GLY A 63 -0.81 -7.13 16.89
N GLN A 64 -1.12 -5.95 16.37
CA GLN A 64 -1.74 -5.77 15.06
C GLN A 64 -0.85 -4.85 14.23
N LEU A 65 -0.29 -5.39 13.15
CA LEU A 65 0.42 -4.62 12.12
C LEU A 65 -0.56 -4.05 11.11
N THR A 66 -0.21 -2.94 10.49
CA THR A 66 -0.92 -2.39 9.33
C THR A 66 0.05 -2.27 8.16
N VAL A 67 -0.45 -2.42 6.93
CA VAL A 67 0.33 -2.19 5.72
C VAL A 67 -0.40 -1.19 4.82
N THR A 68 0.34 -0.25 4.26
CA THR A 68 -0.15 0.65 3.21
C THR A 68 0.79 0.58 2.03
N ASP A 69 0.21 0.47 0.84
CA ASP A 69 0.93 0.49 -0.43
C ASP A 69 0.06 1.21 -1.47
N PRO A 70 0.57 2.23 -2.18
CA PRO A 70 -0.13 2.86 -3.30
C PRO A 70 -0.42 1.91 -4.46
N ASP A 71 0.38 0.86 -4.65
CA ASP A 71 0.23 -0.09 -5.74
C ASP A 71 -0.93 -1.06 -5.45
N ALA A 72 -1.81 -1.17 -6.45
CA ALA A 72 -3.07 -1.88 -6.31
C ALA A 72 -2.84 -3.37 -6.00
N GLY A 73 -3.21 -3.78 -4.79
CA GLY A 73 -3.10 -5.16 -4.34
C GLY A 73 -1.78 -5.51 -3.66
N GLU A 74 -0.86 -4.57 -3.50
CA GLU A 74 0.45 -4.80 -2.85
C GLU A 74 0.43 -4.51 -1.34
N ALA A 75 -0.63 -3.87 -0.82
CA ALA A 75 -0.87 -3.64 0.60
C ALA A 75 -1.33 -4.93 1.32
N VAL A 76 -0.48 -5.97 1.35
CA VAL A 76 -0.81 -7.30 1.87
C VAL A 76 0.28 -7.85 2.78
N PHE A 77 -0.13 -8.64 3.78
CA PHE A 77 0.78 -9.50 4.54
C PHE A 77 0.77 -10.91 3.97
N VAL A 78 1.96 -11.48 3.77
CA VAL A 78 2.12 -12.92 3.54
C VAL A 78 2.09 -13.62 4.90
N PRO A 79 1.13 -14.52 5.17
CA PRO A 79 1.09 -15.22 6.45
C PRO A 79 2.36 -16.02 6.71
N GLN A 80 2.85 -15.93 7.93
CA GLN A 80 3.94 -16.77 8.43
C GLN A 80 3.48 -17.46 9.71
N THR A 81 3.89 -18.70 9.90
CA THR A 81 3.44 -19.51 11.04
C THR A 81 4.62 -20.22 11.65
N ASN A 82 4.75 -20.08 12.97
CA ASN A 82 5.77 -20.72 13.80
C ASN A 82 7.21 -20.54 13.26
N VAL A 83 7.52 -19.34 12.76
CA VAL A 83 8.87 -18.98 12.36
C VAL A 83 9.76 -19.03 13.60
N ALA A 84 10.70 -19.96 13.62
CA ALA A 84 11.61 -20.14 14.75
C ALA A 84 12.55 -18.93 14.87
N GLY A 85 12.53 -18.30 16.04
CA GLY A 85 13.52 -17.33 16.48
C GLY A 85 14.50 -17.96 17.49
N ALA A 86 15.45 -17.17 17.97
CA ALA A 86 16.44 -17.64 18.94
C ALA A 86 15.82 -18.07 20.28
N HIS A 87 14.72 -17.45 20.70
CA HIS A 87 14.12 -17.62 22.02
C HIS A 87 12.64 -18.03 21.99
N GLY A 88 12.09 -18.34 20.81
CA GLY A 88 10.65 -18.49 20.66
C GLY A 88 10.22 -18.68 19.22
N THR A 89 8.92 -18.55 18.97
CA THR A 89 8.32 -18.67 17.64
C THR A 89 7.45 -17.46 17.32
N PHE A 90 7.49 -17.01 16.08
CA PHE A 90 6.69 -15.89 15.57
C PHE A 90 5.68 -16.36 14.54
N SER A 91 4.47 -15.79 14.58
CA SER A 91 3.44 -15.97 13.55
C SER A 91 2.80 -14.63 13.22
N VAL A 92 2.39 -14.44 11.97
CA VAL A 92 1.55 -13.31 11.52
C VAL A 92 0.56 -13.81 10.48
N ASN A 93 -0.69 -13.36 10.54
CA ASN A 93 -1.70 -13.70 9.53
C ASN A 93 -1.85 -12.61 8.46
N ALA A 94 -2.68 -12.88 7.44
CA ALA A 94 -2.91 -11.93 6.34
C ALA A 94 -3.57 -10.62 6.80
N ALA A 95 -4.23 -10.63 7.95
CA ALA A 95 -4.80 -9.43 8.56
C ALA A 95 -3.77 -8.62 9.37
N GLY A 96 -2.52 -9.09 9.51
CA GLY A 96 -1.46 -8.43 10.28
C GLY A 96 -1.49 -8.72 11.78
N LEU A 97 -2.37 -9.60 12.26
CA LEU A 97 -2.34 -10.06 13.64
C LEU A 97 -1.14 -10.97 13.82
N TRP A 98 -0.24 -10.58 14.74
CA TRP A 98 0.95 -11.32 15.03
C TRP A 98 0.99 -11.82 16.47
N THR A 99 1.68 -12.93 16.67
CA THR A 99 1.99 -13.51 17.97
C THR A 99 3.45 -13.90 18.03
N TYR A 100 4.05 -13.72 19.20
CA TYR A 100 5.34 -14.29 19.56
C TYR A 100 5.15 -15.13 20.82
N THR A 101 5.63 -16.37 20.79
CA THR A 101 5.61 -17.27 21.94
C THR A 101 7.02 -17.63 22.34
N LEU A 102 7.39 -17.31 23.57
CA LEU A 102 8.68 -17.62 24.16
C LEU A 102 8.80 -19.13 24.39
N ASN A 103 9.96 -19.69 24.06
CA ASN A 103 10.29 -21.07 24.39
C ASN A 103 10.67 -21.14 25.88
N ASN A 104 9.66 -21.29 26.72
CA ASN A 104 9.83 -21.42 28.17
C ASN A 104 9.97 -22.90 28.53
N ALA A 105 11.20 -23.41 28.49
CA ALA A 105 11.54 -24.79 28.84
C ALA A 105 12.28 -24.85 30.18
#